data_AF-A0A7S6S0M2-F1
#
_entry.id   AF-A0A7S6S0M2-F1
#
_cell.length_a   1.000
_cell.length_b   1.000
_cell.length_c   1.000
_cell.angle_alpha   90.00
_cell.angle_beta   90.00
_cell.angle_gamma   90.00
#
_symmetry.space_group_name_H-M   'P 1'
#
loop_
_entity.id
_entity.type
_entity.pdbx_description
1 polymer ?
#
loop_
_entity_poly.entity_id
_entity_poly.type
_entity_poly.pdbx_seq_one_letter_code
_entity_poly.pdbx_strand_id
1 'polypeptide(L)'
;MYDTEVDRPQELHRGRFLAVLIEAGAVMLAVATVAWAGARLWVLLEQPFAVDDVLRLAGLVIAGLAAALGLAGLGELVRTAGQPPAAAMIDGRYGRDGGQSDAARLNDAMRELGDLLREVRDISLLNEPQRQARLDYQCAQWIGRLEEQVPDLLRQHDWVKARALVQEARLRFPHVKNWLTLEDQVEQARAAVEARDVESAHRQVDEFIKLGAWDRVADVVQELVARHPSSVRAIELQRRIAREQDKIDTDQRARLMAQAQAAANNKEWPTALGLAQQLIARYPRSTEADALRAQMATLRENAEIYQRQQMELSIREHIRRHDYQSALRMAQDLIERYPNSPQANALRGQVGKLLERVTT
;
A
#
# COMPACT_ATOMS: atom_id res chain seq x y z
N MET A 1 -55.17 8.55 9.56
CA MET A 1 -53.90 7.81 9.59
C MET A 1 -52.81 8.86 9.48
N TYR A 2 -52.35 9.37 10.62
CA TYR A 2 -51.37 10.45 10.71
C TYR A 2 -50.03 9.82 11.10
N ASP A 3 -49.05 9.91 10.20
CA ASP A 3 -47.65 9.63 10.51
C ASP A 3 -47.12 10.73 11.43
N THR A 4 -46.80 10.35 12.66
CA THR A 4 -46.03 11.20 13.57
C THR A 4 -44.55 11.01 13.25
N GLU A 5 -44.01 11.95 12.46
CA GLU A 5 -42.57 12.18 12.31
C GLU A 5 -41.98 12.51 13.69
N VAL A 6 -41.36 11.52 14.34
CA VAL A 6 -40.71 11.71 15.63
C VAL A 6 -39.29 12.24 15.37
N ASP A 7 -39.15 13.54 15.59
CA ASP A 7 -37.92 14.33 15.53
C ASP A 7 -36.88 13.80 16.55
N ARG A 8 -35.96 12.90 16.12
CA ARG A 8 -34.90 12.29 16.96
C ARG A 8 -33.44 12.77 16.76
N PRO A 9 -33.08 13.84 16.02
CA PRO A 9 -31.66 14.17 15.83
C PRO A 9 -30.97 14.88 17.03
N GLN A 10 -31.67 15.23 18.12
CA GLN A 10 -31.06 16.09 19.16
C GLN A 10 -30.35 15.38 20.33
N GLU A 11 -30.57 14.08 20.57
CA GLU A 11 -29.99 13.42 21.77
C GLU A 11 -28.55 12.94 21.58
N LEU A 12 -28.16 12.51 20.36
CA LEU A 12 -26.81 12.02 20.06
C LEU A 12 -25.72 13.10 20.16
N HIS A 13 -26.08 14.37 20.03
CA HIS A 13 -25.13 15.48 20.14
C HIS A 13 -24.74 15.82 21.59
N ARG A 14 -25.59 15.48 22.58
CA ARG A 14 -25.34 15.85 23.99
C ARG A 14 -24.17 15.09 24.61
N GLY A 15 -24.05 13.79 24.33
CA GLY A 15 -22.96 12.95 24.87
C GLY A 15 -21.58 13.36 24.35
N ARG A 16 -21.48 13.64 23.03
CA ARG A 16 -20.24 14.14 22.41
C ARG A 16 -19.85 15.51 22.93
N PHE A 17 -20.83 16.41 23.09
CA PHE A 17 -20.57 17.74 23.62
C PHE A 17 -20.07 17.70 25.07
N LEU A 18 -20.66 16.83 25.91
CA LEU A 18 -20.19 16.62 27.30
C LEU A 18 -18.77 16.05 27.37
N ALA A 19 -18.43 15.06 26.54
CA ALA A 19 -17.07 14.50 26.50
C ALA A 19 -16.03 15.57 26.12
N VAL A 20 -16.31 16.38 25.09
CA VAL A 20 -15.44 17.48 24.67
C VAL A 20 -15.30 18.54 25.77
N LEU A 21 -16.37 18.86 26.49
CA LEU A 21 -16.30 19.80 27.62
C LEU A 21 -15.46 19.25 28.78
N ILE A 22 -15.55 17.95 29.07
CA ILE A 22 -14.75 17.30 30.14
C ILE A 22 -13.27 17.28 29.75
N GLU A 23 -12.94 16.90 28.52
CA GLU A 23 -11.55 16.93 28.00
C GLU A 23 -10.98 18.35 28.03
N ALA A 24 -11.73 19.33 27.54
CA ALA A 24 -11.33 20.74 27.58
C ALA A 24 -11.13 21.23 29.03
N GLY A 25 -12.00 20.82 29.95
CA GLY A 25 -11.87 21.10 31.37
C GLY A 25 -10.61 20.49 31.99
N ALA A 26 -10.28 19.23 31.65
CA ALA A 26 -9.08 18.55 32.13
C ALA A 26 -7.79 19.24 31.65
N VAL A 27 -7.74 19.64 30.37
CA VAL A 27 -6.60 20.39 29.81
C VAL A 27 -6.47 21.76 30.48
N MET A 28 -7.57 22.51 30.63
CA MET A 28 -7.54 23.79 31.31
C MET A 28 -7.09 23.67 32.77
N LEU A 29 -7.53 22.63 33.49
CA LEU A 29 -7.10 22.37 34.86
C LEU A 29 -5.60 22.07 34.94
N ALA A 30 -5.07 21.26 34.03
CA ALA A 30 -3.63 20.96 33.98
C ALA A 30 -2.80 22.22 33.72
N VAL A 31 -3.20 23.03 32.74
CA VAL A 31 -2.53 24.29 32.41
C VAL A 31 -2.60 25.28 33.57
N ALA A 32 -3.76 25.43 34.20
CA ALA A 32 -3.93 26.31 35.36
C ALA A 32 -3.06 25.87 36.55
N THR A 33 -2.96 24.56 36.80
CA THR A 33 -2.13 23.99 37.87
C THR A 33 -0.64 24.29 37.64
N VAL A 34 -0.15 24.10 36.41
CA VAL A 34 1.24 24.37 36.05
C VAL A 34 1.55 25.87 36.10
N ALA A 35 0.66 26.71 35.58
CA ALA A 35 0.82 28.17 35.60
C ALA A 35 0.83 28.71 37.04
N TRP A 36 -0.07 28.23 37.90
CA TRP A 36 -0.11 28.57 39.31
C TRP A 36 1.16 28.13 40.04
N ALA A 37 1.64 26.91 39.79
CA ALA A 37 2.86 26.39 40.39
C ALA A 37 4.10 27.19 39.95
N GLY A 38 4.18 27.58 38.67
CA GLY A 38 5.24 28.43 38.16
C GLY A 38 5.25 29.83 38.80
N ALA A 39 4.09 30.47 38.90
CA ALA A 39 3.95 31.76 39.59
C ALA A 39 4.33 31.65 41.07
N ARG A 40 3.96 30.54 41.74
CA ARG A 40 4.29 30.33 43.15
C ARG A 40 5.78 30.05 43.35
N LEU A 41 6.41 29.30 42.45
CA LEU A 41 7.84 29.05 42.44
C LEU A 41 8.63 30.35 42.23
N TRP A 42 8.15 31.25 41.36
CA TRP A 42 8.76 32.57 41.16
C TRP A 42 8.79 33.40 42.46
N VAL A 43 7.67 33.47 43.18
CA VAL A 43 7.60 34.16 44.48
C VAL A 43 8.51 33.52 45.52
N LEU A 44 8.64 32.19 45.51
CA LEU A 44 9.53 31.46 46.41
C LEU A 44 11.02 31.73 46.11
N LEU A 45 11.39 32.03 44.86
CA LEU A 45 12.77 32.37 44.50
C LEU A 45 13.20 33.75 45.03
N GLU A 46 12.25 34.64 45.30
CA GLU A 46 12.52 36.01 45.80
C GLU A 46 12.57 36.09 47.34
N GLN A 47 12.20 35.01 48.06
CA GLN A 47 12.15 34.98 49.52
C GLN A 47 12.93 33.79 50.09
N PRO A 48 13.49 33.88 51.31
CA PRO A 48 14.02 32.71 52.00
C PRO A 48 12.88 31.71 52.26
N PHE A 49 12.93 30.54 51.64
CA PHE A 49 11.89 29.50 51.74
C PHE A 49 12.32 28.34 52.64
N ALA A 50 11.36 27.69 53.29
CA ALA A 50 11.59 26.45 54.01
C ALA A 50 11.44 25.23 53.07
N VAL A 51 12.11 24.11 53.38
CA VAL A 51 11.97 22.85 52.62
C VAL A 51 10.51 22.37 52.58
N ASP A 52 9.76 22.62 53.65
CA ASP A 52 8.33 22.30 53.74
C ASP A 52 7.47 23.02 52.70
N ASP A 53 7.85 24.24 52.29
CA ASP A 53 7.12 24.99 51.27
C ASP A 53 7.28 24.36 49.88
N VAL A 54 8.49 23.82 49.60
CA VAL A 54 8.78 23.10 48.35
C VAL A 54 8.03 21.78 48.29
N LEU A 55 8.00 21.02 49.39
CA LEU A 55 7.28 19.75 49.47
C LEU A 55 5.75 19.94 49.34
N ARG A 56 5.20 20.99 49.96
CA ARG A 56 3.78 21.35 49.81
C ARG A 56 3.44 21.73 48.37
N LEU A 57 4.32 22.50 47.72
CA LEU A 57 4.14 22.87 46.31
C LEU A 57 4.17 21.64 45.40
N ALA A 58 5.14 20.75 45.60
CA ALA A 58 5.25 19.50 44.83
C ALA A 58 4.01 18.61 45.03
N GLY A 59 3.52 18.47 46.28
CA GLY A 59 2.31 17.71 46.57
C GLY A 59 1.06 18.26 45.87
N LEU A 60 0.89 19.59 45.84
CA LEU A 60 -0.23 20.24 45.15
C LEU A 60 -0.16 20.08 43.63
N VAL A 61 1.04 20.13 43.04
CA VAL A 61 1.22 19.88 41.59
C VAL A 61 0.86 18.44 41.24
N ILE A 62 1.34 17.46 42.03
CA ILE A 62 1.04 16.04 41.81
C ILE A 62 -0.47 15.80 41.95
N ALA A 63 -1.11 16.35 42.98
CA ALA A 63 -2.55 16.23 43.18
C ALA A 63 -3.36 16.85 42.03
N GLY A 64 -2.97 18.04 41.54
CA GLY A 64 -3.64 18.71 40.42
C GLY A 64 -3.48 17.96 39.10
N LEU A 65 -2.29 17.41 38.81
CA LEU A 65 -2.06 16.58 37.62
C LEU A 65 -2.81 15.25 37.69
N ALA A 66 -2.87 14.62 38.86
CA ALA A 66 -3.65 13.40 39.08
C ALA A 66 -5.16 13.65 38.87
N ALA A 67 -5.68 14.79 39.35
CA ALA A 67 -7.07 15.18 39.12
C ALA A 67 -7.35 15.43 37.62
N ALA A 68 -6.43 16.08 36.90
CA ALA A 68 -6.56 16.30 35.46
C ALA A 68 -6.56 14.98 34.67
N LEU A 69 -5.68 14.04 35.02
CA LEU A 69 -5.65 12.71 34.40
C LEU A 69 -6.93 11.90 34.71
N GLY A 70 -7.46 12.00 35.93
CA GLY A 70 -8.72 11.39 36.30
C GLY A 70 -9.90 11.91 35.48
N LEU A 71 -9.97 13.24 35.26
CA LEU A 71 -10.98 13.85 34.41
C LEU A 71 -10.84 13.44 32.93
N ALA A 72 -9.61 13.36 32.41
CA ALA A 72 -9.35 12.87 31.06
C ALA A 72 -9.78 11.41 30.88
N GLY A 73 -9.49 10.53 31.86
CA GLY A 73 -9.94 9.14 31.85
C GLY A 73 -11.46 9.00 31.89
N LEU A 74 -12.14 9.84 32.68
CA LEU A 74 -13.61 9.93 32.68
C LEU A 74 -14.17 10.39 31.33
N GLY A 75 -13.51 11.34 30.67
CA GLY A 75 -13.87 11.78 29.32
C GLY A 75 -13.82 10.64 28.30
N GLU A 76 -12.75 9.84 28.32
CA GLU A 76 -12.59 8.70 27.41
C GLU A 76 -13.60 7.58 27.70
N LEU A 77 -13.94 7.33 28.97
CA LEU A 77 -15.01 6.39 29.35
C LEU A 77 -16.39 6.83 28.85
N VAL A 78 -16.72 8.13 28.95
CA VAL A 78 -17.98 8.67 28.40
C VAL A 78 -17.98 8.60 26.88
N ARG A 79 -16.84 8.83 26.25
CA ARG A 79 -16.67 8.77 24.79
C ARG A 79 -16.80 7.34 24.27
N THR A 80 -16.21 6.36 24.94
CA THR A 80 -16.32 4.94 24.58
C THR A 80 -17.71 4.38 24.85
N ALA A 81 -18.38 4.79 25.94
CA ALA A 81 -19.77 4.44 26.18
C ALA A 81 -20.75 5.03 25.15
N GLY A 82 -20.41 6.19 24.56
CA GLY A 82 -21.23 6.88 23.56
C GLY A 82 -20.93 6.51 22.09
N GLN A 83 -19.87 5.75 21.82
CA GLN A 83 -19.58 5.27 20.47
C GLN A 83 -20.31 3.94 20.22
N PRO A 84 -21.31 3.89 19.33
CA PRO A 84 -21.81 2.61 18.87
C PRO A 84 -20.66 1.85 18.19
N PRO A 85 -20.52 0.53 18.42
CA PRO A 85 -19.41 -0.25 17.86
C PRO A 85 -19.43 -0.15 16.33
N ALA A 86 -18.37 0.42 15.76
CA ALA A 86 -18.23 0.68 14.33
C ALA A 86 -18.23 -0.59 13.44
N ALA A 87 -18.27 -1.78 14.05
CA ALA A 87 -18.30 -3.07 13.36
C ALA A 87 -19.72 -3.56 12.98
N ALA A 88 -20.80 -2.86 13.33
CA ALA A 88 -22.17 -3.31 13.09
C ALA A 88 -22.92 -2.59 11.94
N MET A 89 -22.19 -1.95 11.02
CA MET A 89 -22.79 -1.20 9.89
C MET A 89 -22.86 -1.99 8.57
N ILE A 90 -22.92 -3.32 8.62
CA ILE A 90 -23.28 -4.18 7.49
C ILE A 90 -24.25 -5.27 7.97
N ASP A 91 -25.41 -4.90 8.53
CA ASP A 91 -26.65 -5.63 8.25
C ASP A 91 -27.87 -4.87 8.79
N GLY A 92 -28.86 -4.64 7.93
CA GLY A 92 -30.05 -3.84 8.18
C GLY A 92 -31.10 -4.51 9.06
N ARG A 93 -30.74 -4.93 10.28
CA ARG A 93 -31.69 -5.43 11.30
C ARG A 93 -31.45 -4.75 12.65
N TYR A 94 -31.87 -3.49 12.75
CA TYR A 94 -32.01 -2.83 14.05
C TYR A 94 -33.27 -3.34 14.75
N GLY A 95 -33.10 -4.49 15.41
CA GLY A 95 -33.98 -4.97 16.46
C GLY A 95 -33.81 -4.10 17.71
N ARG A 96 -34.95 -3.76 18.31
CA ARG A 96 -35.18 -2.92 19.48
C ARG A 96 -34.74 -3.63 20.78
N ASP A 97 -33.47 -4.04 20.89
CA ASP A 97 -32.93 -4.78 22.05
C ASP A 97 -31.71 -4.11 22.73
N GLY A 98 -31.35 -2.88 22.34
CA GLY A 98 -30.15 -2.18 22.83
C GLY A 98 -30.17 -1.71 24.29
N GLY A 99 -31.23 -1.96 25.07
CA GLY A 99 -31.31 -1.55 26.48
C GLY A 99 -30.91 -2.65 27.48
N GLN A 100 -31.00 -3.92 27.08
CA GLN A 100 -30.77 -5.05 27.99
C GLN A 100 -29.30 -5.49 28.01
N SER A 101 -28.52 -5.16 26.98
CA SER A 101 -27.09 -5.51 26.88
C SER A 101 -26.20 -4.73 27.83
N ASP A 102 -26.51 -3.47 28.12
CA ASP A 102 -25.62 -2.62 28.92
C ASP A 102 -25.76 -2.90 30.42
N ALA A 103 -26.98 -3.16 30.89
CA ALA A 103 -27.20 -3.64 32.26
C ALA A 103 -26.59 -5.03 32.50
N ALA A 104 -26.62 -5.91 31.49
CA ALA A 104 -25.96 -7.22 31.55
C ALA A 104 -24.43 -7.07 31.64
N ARG A 105 -23.82 -6.25 30.77
CA ARG A 105 -22.37 -5.96 30.79
C ARG A 105 -21.93 -5.34 32.11
N LEU A 106 -22.71 -4.40 32.66
CA LEU A 106 -22.42 -3.78 33.96
C LEU A 106 -22.45 -4.83 35.08
N ASN A 107 -23.47 -5.71 35.08
CA ASN A 107 -23.57 -6.76 36.08
C ASN A 107 -22.42 -7.77 35.98
N ASP A 108 -21.99 -8.12 34.76
CA ASP A 108 -20.85 -9.02 34.55
C ASP A 108 -19.53 -8.35 34.99
N ALA A 109 -19.33 -7.06 34.70
CA ALA A 109 -18.18 -6.30 35.18
C ALA A 109 -18.17 -6.16 36.71
N MET A 110 -19.33 -5.97 37.35
CA MET A 110 -19.44 -5.91 38.81
C MET A 110 -19.16 -7.26 39.47
N ARG A 111 -19.55 -8.36 38.84
CA ARG A 111 -19.19 -9.72 39.30
C ARG A 111 -17.69 -9.96 39.16
N GLU A 112 -17.10 -9.61 38.03
CA GLU A 112 -15.66 -9.70 37.79
C GLU A 112 -14.87 -8.87 38.83
N LEU A 113 -15.31 -7.64 39.12
CA LEU A 113 -14.69 -6.81 40.14
C LEU A 113 -14.85 -7.41 41.55
N GLY A 114 -16.01 -8.00 41.85
CA GLY A 114 -16.23 -8.73 43.10
C GLY A 114 -15.29 -9.92 43.27
N ASP A 115 -15.08 -10.69 42.20
CA ASP A 115 -14.16 -11.83 42.18
C ASP A 115 -12.70 -11.39 42.30
N LEU A 116 -12.30 -10.31 41.62
CA LEU A 116 -10.97 -9.70 41.75
C LEU A 116 -10.71 -9.19 43.16
N LEU A 117 -11.67 -8.49 43.78
CA LEU A 117 -11.54 -8.02 45.16
C LEU A 117 -11.43 -9.18 46.15
N ARG A 118 -12.18 -10.26 45.91
CA ARG A 118 -12.08 -11.48 46.72
C ARG A 118 -10.72 -12.13 46.56
N GLU A 119 -10.19 -12.21 45.35
CA GLU A 119 -8.86 -12.73 45.08
C GLU A 119 -7.76 -11.88 45.74
N VAL A 120 -7.82 -10.55 45.66
CA VAL A 120 -6.87 -9.65 46.32
C VAL A 120 -6.91 -9.83 47.84
N ARG A 121 -8.10 -9.93 48.42
CA ARG A 121 -8.28 -10.22 49.85
C ARG A 121 -7.64 -11.55 50.23
N ASP A 122 -7.95 -12.61 49.49
CA ASP A 122 -7.43 -13.94 49.79
C ASP A 122 -5.90 -13.99 49.62
N ILE A 123 -5.32 -13.26 48.64
CA ILE A 123 -3.86 -13.09 48.49
C ILE A 123 -3.26 -12.33 49.68
N SER A 124 -3.95 -11.33 50.21
CA SER A 124 -3.46 -10.53 51.36
C SER A 124 -3.37 -11.33 52.67
N LEU A 125 -4.14 -12.41 52.78
CA LEU A 125 -4.15 -13.31 53.94
C LEU A 125 -3.06 -14.39 53.88
N LEU A 126 -2.43 -14.59 52.71
CA LEU A 126 -1.35 -15.57 52.54
C LEU A 126 -0.02 -15.01 53.09
N ASN A 127 0.75 -15.88 53.75
CA ASN A 127 2.13 -15.54 54.11
C ASN A 127 3.03 -15.54 52.86
N GLU A 128 4.22 -14.93 52.96
CA GLU A 128 5.14 -14.81 51.81
C GLU A 128 5.47 -16.14 51.09
N PRO A 129 5.79 -17.25 51.78
CA PRO A 129 6.05 -18.52 51.08
C PRO A 129 4.81 -19.07 50.38
N GLN A 130 3.60 -18.86 50.94
CA GLN A 130 2.35 -19.26 50.26
C GLN A 130 2.05 -18.37 49.05
N ARG A 131 2.33 -17.06 49.11
CA ARG A 131 2.20 -16.16 47.96
C ARG A 131 3.14 -16.57 46.84
N GLN A 132 4.40 -16.87 47.17
CA GLN A 132 5.36 -17.36 46.19
C GLN A 132 4.90 -18.70 45.57
N ALA A 133 4.46 -19.67 46.39
CA ALA A 133 3.96 -20.94 45.88
C ALA A 133 2.74 -20.79 44.96
N ARG A 134 1.82 -19.86 45.27
CA ARG A 134 0.67 -19.53 44.40
C ARG A 134 1.13 -18.90 43.08
N LEU A 135 2.08 -17.96 43.13
CA LEU A 135 2.64 -17.34 41.92
C LEU A 135 3.33 -18.38 41.04
N ASP A 136 4.11 -19.28 41.63
CA ASP A 136 4.78 -20.38 40.91
C ASP A 136 3.74 -21.33 40.27
N TYR A 137 2.66 -21.64 40.98
CA TYR A 137 1.55 -22.44 40.44
C TYR A 137 0.83 -21.74 39.27
N GLN A 138 0.48 -20.47 39.42
CA GLN A 138 -0.13 -19.67 38.35
C GLN A 138 0.81 -19.57 37.15
N CYS A 139 2.10 -19.36 37.39
CA CYS A 139 3.12 -19.34 36.36
C CYS A 139 3.18 -20.68 35.60
N ALA A 140 3.20 -21.81 36.32
CA ALA A 140 3.20 -23.14 35.72
C ALA A 140 1.93 -23.41 34.89
N GLN A 141 0.76 -23.01 35.37
CA GLN A 141 -0.49 -23.13 34.59
C GLN A 141 -0.46 -22.28 33.30
N TRP A 142 0.03 -21.05 33.40
CA TRP A 142 0.15 -20.16 32.24
C TRP A 142 1.14 -20.70 31.21
N ILE A 143 2.30 -21.21 31.67
CA ILE A 143 3.28 -21.87 30.81
C ILE A 143 2.65 -23.07 30.11
N GLY A 144 1.93 -23.95 30.84
CA GLY A 144 1.27 -25.10 30.24
C GLY A 144 0.25 -24.71 29.15
N ARG A 145 -0.51 -23.62 29.35
CA ARG A 145 -1.40 -23.09 28.30
C ARG A 145 -0.64 -22.55 27.10
N LEU A 146 0.47 -21.85 27.31
CA LEU A 146 1.30 -21.35 26.21
C LEU A 146 1.96 -22.49 25.43
N GLU A 147 2.42 -23.54 26.10
CA GLU A 147 2.96 -24.74 25.49
C GLU A 147 1.93 -25.48 24.62
N GLU A 148 0.64 -25.37 24.94
CA GLU A 148 -0.46 -25.89 24.11
C GLU A 148 -0.83 -24.93 22.97
N GLN A 149 -0.99 -23.64 23.25
CA GLN A 149 -1.47 -22.63 22.30
C GLN A 149 -0.44 -22.24 21.24
N VAL A 150 0.84 -22.17 21.58
CA VAL A 150 1.89 -21.76 20.63
C VAL A 150 1.94 -22.74 19.44
N PRO A 151 2.05 -24.07 19.63
CA PRO A 151 2.00 -25.02 18.52
C PRO A 151 0.74 -24.90 17.65
N ASP A 152 -0.41 -24.60 18.25
CA ASP A 152 -1.66 -24.40 17.51
C ASP A 152 -1.61 -23.14 16.65
N LEU A 153 -1.10 -22.02 17.18
CA LEU A 153 -0.89 -20.78 16.42
C LEU A 153 0.16 -20.97 15.32
N LEU A 154 1.21 -21.76 15.58
CA LEU A 154 2.21 -22.11 14.56
C LEU A 154 1.58 -22.94 13.43
N ARG A 155 0.67 -23.88 13.72
CA ARG A 155 -0.08 -24.62 12.69
C ARG A 155 -1.01 -23.72 11.88
N GLN A 156 -1.54 -22.67 12.50
CA GLN A 156 -2.38 -21.66 11.84
C GLN A 156 -1.59 -20.60 11.07
N HIS A 157 -0.26 -20.64 11.13
CA HIS A 157 0.65 -19.65 10.54
C HIS A 157 0.52 -18.23 11.13
N ASP A 158 0.01 -18.13 12.37
CA ASP A 158 -0.20 -16.87 13.10
C ASP A 158 1.02 -16.50 13.96
N TRP A 159 2.20 -16.37 13.33
CA TRP A 159 3.49 -16.15 14.01
C TRP A 159 3.53 -14.87 14.85
N VAL A 160 2.85 -13.81 14.38
CA VAL A 160 2.79 -12.51 15.08
C VAL A 160 2.08 -12.66 16.42
N LYS A 161 0.98 -13.40 16.45
CA LYS A 161 0.23 -13.67 17.68
C LYS A 161 1.04 -14.59 18.61
N ALA A 162 1.64 -15.64 18.07
CA ALA A 162 2.48 -16.55 18.86
C ALA A 162 3.64 -15.79 19.53
N ARG A 163 4.34 -14.92 18.79
CA ARG A 163 5.41 -14.09 19.32
C ARG A 163 4.91 -13.07 20.35
N ALA A 164 3.78 -12.41 20.09
CA ALA A 164 3.18 -11.46 21.03
C ALA A 164 2.83 -12.13 22.37
N LEU A 165 2.23 -13.33 22.32
CA LEU A 165 1.90 -14.10 23.53
C LEU A 165 3.15 -14.48 24.34
N VAL A 166 4.22 -14.93 23.66
CA VAL A 166 5.48 -15.26 24.36
C VAL A 166 6.12 -14.01 24.96
N GLN A 167 6.09 -12.87 24.26
CA GLN A 167 6.62 -11.60 24.77
C GLN A 167 5.81 -11.07 25.97
N GLU A 168 4.47 -11.14 25.91
CA GLU A 168 3.59 -10.78 27.01
C GLU A 168 3.88 -11.66 28.24
N ALA A 169 4.02 -12.96 28.05
CA ALA A 169 4.34 -13.89 29.12
C ALA A 169 5.72 -13.63 29.75
N ARG A 170 6.72 -13.28 28.93
CA ARG A 170 8.06 -12.89 29.38
C ARG A 170 8.04 -11.61 30.22
N LEU A 171 7.25 -10.61 29.83
CA LEU A 171 7.06 -9.38 30.60
C LEU A 171 6.40 -9.66 31.95
N ARG A 172 5.42 -10.57 31.97
CA ARG A 172 4.69 -10.94 33.19
C ARG A 172 5.50 -11.81 34.15
N PHE A 173 6.37 -12.68 33.64
CA PHE A 173 7.12 -13.67 34.43
C PHE A 173 8.60 -13.72 34.04
N PRO A 174 9.41 -12.70 34.38
CA PRO A 174 10.79 -12.58 33.92
C PRO A 174 11.75 -13.68 34.43
N HIS A 175 11.39 -14.40 35.49
CA HIS A 175 12.27 -15.38 36.16
C HIS A 175 12.26 -16.78 35.53
N VAL A 176 11.34 -17.07 34.61
CA VAL A 176 11.23 -18.38 33.96
C VAL A 176 12.32 -18.53 32.89
N LYS A 177 13.09 -19.61 32.96
CA LYS A 177 14.24 -19.83 32.06
C LYS A 177 13.88 -20.29 30.64
N ASN A 178 12.67 -20.82 30.43
CA ASN A 178 12.24 -21.45 29.18
C ASN A 178 11.70 -20.48 28.11
N TRP A 179 11.73 -19.16 28.35
CA TRP A 179 11.24 -18.20 27.34
C TRP A 179 12.08 -18.22 26.06
N LEU A 180 13.40 -18.33 26.19
CA LEU A 180 14.31 -18.40 25.05
C LEU A 180 13.98 -19.59 24.16
N THR A 181 13.67 -20.75 24.74
CA THR A 181 13.30 -21.94 23.95
C THR A 181 12.00 -21.78 23.19
N LEU A 182 10.98 -21.10 23.76
CA LEU A 182 9.72 -20.84 23.07
C LEU A 182 9.89 -19.77 21.97
N GLU A 183 10.66 -18.70 22.24
CA GLU A 183 11.00 -17.69 21.24
C GLU A 183 11.76 -18.32 20.06
N ASP A 184 12.76 -19.16 20.34
CA ASP A 184 13.53 -19.88 19.32
C ASP A 184 12.63 -20.82 18.50
N GLN A 185 11.68 -21.52 19.12
CA GLN A 185 10.73 -22.38 18.40
C GLN A 185 9.84 -21.58 17.44
N VAL A 186 9.33 -20.42 17.87
CA VAL A 186 8.50 -19.54 17.03
C VAL A 186 9.31 -19.00 15.85
N GLU A 187 10.54 -18.52 16.09
CA GLU A 187 11.40 -18.00 15.01
C GLU A 187 11.89 -19.11 14.08
N GLN A 188 12.19 -20.32 14.57
CA GLN A 188 12.54 -21.47 13.73
C GLN A 188 11.38 -21.88 12.83
N ALA A 189 10.15 -21.95 13.37
CA ALA A 189 8.96 -22.28 12.60
C ALA A 189 8.68 -21.23 11.51
N ARG A 190 8.76 -19.94 11.88
CA ARG A 190 8.65 -18.82 10.94
C ARG A 190 9.70 -18.91 9.82
N ALA A 191 10.97 -19.10 10.19
CA ALA A 191 12.08 -19.19 9.23
C ALA A 191 11.94 -20.40 8.29
N ALA A 192 11.42 -21.53 8.78
CA ALA A 192 11.17 -22.71 7.95
C ALA A 192 10.08 -22.47 6.90
N VAL A 193 8.98 -21.80 7.28
CA VAL A 193 7.91 -21.43 6.34
C VAL A 193 8.40 -20.38 5.34
N GLU A 194 9.11 -19.35 5.81
CA GLU A 194 9.73 -18.36 4.92
C GLU A 194 10.67 -19.02 3.90
N ALA A 195 11.54 -19.93 4.35
CA ALA A 195 12.45 -20.64 3.46
C ALA A 195 11.70 -21.45 2.39
N ARG A 196 10.62 -22.15 2.78
CA ARG A 196 9.78 -22.92 1.85
C ARG A 196 9.06 -22.03 0.84
N ASP A 197 8.53 -20.90 1.29
CA ASP A 197 7.84 -19.94 0.43
C ASP A 197 8.80 -19.32 -0.58
N VAL A 198 10.00 -18.93 -0.13
CA VAL A 198 11.06 -18.39 -1.00
C VAL A 198 11.52 -19.43 -2.02
N GLU A 199 11.66 -20.69 -1.63
CA GLU A 199 12.04 -21.79 -2.54
C GLU A 199 10.92 -22.11 -3.55
N SER A 200 9.66 -22.09 -3.11
CA SER A 200 8.51 -22.25 -4.00
C SER A 200 8.44 -21.10 -5.01
N ALA A 201 8.61 -19.86 -4.55
CA ALA A 201 8.64 -18.68 -5.41
C ALA A 201 9.81 -18.74 -6.41
N HIS A 202 11.00 -19.17 -6.01
CA HIS A 202 12.13 -19.37 -6.95
C HIS A 202 11.76 -20.33 -8.07
N ARG A 203 11.17 -21.48 -7.76
CA ARG A 203 10.76 -22.46 -8.77
C ARG A 203 9.73 -21.90 -9.75
N GLN A 204 8.71 -21.20 -9.24
CA GLN A 204 7.69 -20.56 -10.07
C GLN A 204 8.27 -19.45 -10.94
N VAL A 205 9.14 -18.62 -10.37
CA VAL A 205 9.84 -17.54 -11.10
C VAL A 205 10.69 -18.14 -12.22
N ASP A 206 11.50 -19.16 -11.95
CA ASP A 206 12.32 -19.83 -12.96
C ASP A 206 11.47 -20.45 -14.08
N GLU A 207 10.29 -20.99 -13.76
CA GLU A 207 9.33 -21.50 -14.74
C GLU A 207 8.76 -20.37 -15.62
N PHE A 208 8.29 -19.29 -15.01
CA PHE A 208 7.75 -18.15 -15.76
C PHE A 208 8.81 -17.43 -16.60
N ILE A 209 10.06 -17.38 -16.15
CA ILE A 209 11.19 -16.86 -16.94
C ILE A 209 11.40 -17.69 -18.20
N LYS A 210 11.36 -19.03 -18.11
CA LYS A 210 11.50 -19.93 -19.28
C LYS A 210 10.37 -19.72 -20.30
N LEU A 211 9.18 -19.38 -19.82
CA LEU A 211 8.01 -19.06 -20.66
C LEU A 211 8.00 -17.62 -21.16
N GLY A 212 8.91 -16.75 -20.69
CA GLY A 212 8.93 -15.32 -21.01
C GLY A 212 7.78 -14.52 -20.38
N ALA A 213 7.10 -15.07 -19.37
CA ALA A 213 5.93 -14.48 -18.72
C ALA A 213 6.33 -13.50 -17.58
N TRP A 214 7.01 -12.41 -17.93
CA TRP A 214 7.59 -11.47 -16.96
C TRP A 214 6.58 -10.77 -16.05
N ASP A 215 5.35 -10.54 -16.51
CA ASP A 215 4.28 -9.98 -15.68
C ASP A 215 3.94 -10.90 -14.51
N ARG A 216 3.88 -12.22 -14.75
CA ARG A 216 3.63 -13.23 -13.72
C ARG A 216 4.79 -13.36 -12.75
N VAL A 217 6.03 -13.20 -13.23
CA VAL A 217 7.21 -13.16 -12.38
C VAL A 217 7.10 -12.00 -11.38
N ALA A 218 6.70 -10.81 -11.85
CA ALA A 218 6.54 -9.64 -10.99
C ALA A 218 5.45 -9.87 -9.93
N ASP A 219 4.30 -10.44 -10.31
CA ASP A 219 3.20 -10.76 -9.39
C ASP A 219 3.65 -11.69 -8.25
N VAL A 220 4.33 -12.80 -8.58
CA VAL A 220 4.80 -13.79 -7.58
C VAL A 220 5.80 -13.17 -6.61
N VAL A 221 6.74 -12.38 -7.12
CA VAL A 221 7.75 -11.72 -6.29
C VAL A 221 7.13 -10.64 -5.41
N GLN A 222 6.19 -9.86 -5.94
CA GLN A 222 5.47 -8.84 -5.18
C GLN A 222 4.65 -9.48 -4.06
N GLU A 223 3.98 -10.58 -4.35
CA GLU A 223 3.21 -11.34 -3.36
C GLU A 223 4.14 -11.90 -2.27
N LEU A 224 5.29 -12.46 -2.63
CA LEU A 224 6.28 -12.95 -1.67
C LEU A 224 6.78 -11.84 -0.73
N VAL A 225 7.09 -10.65 -1.26
CA VAL A 225 7.55 -9.50 -0.47
C VAL A 225 6.41 -8.95 0.40
N ALA A 226 5.17 -8.96 -0.08
CA ALA A 226 4.01 -8.54 0.70
C ALA A 226 3.72 -9.47 1.89
N ARG A 227 3.88 -10.80 1.70
CA ARG A 227 3.75 -11.78 2.78
C ARG A 227 4.90 -11.70 3.79
N HIS A 228 6.12 -11.45 3.31
CA HIS A 228 7.34 -11.46 4.14
C HIS A 228 8.16 -10.16 3.98
N PRO A 229 7.67 -9.01 4.48
CA PRO A 229 8.29 -7.71 4.24
C PRO A 229 9.68 -7.54 4.87
N SER A 230 10.00 -8.33 5.90
CA SER A 230 11.32 -8.32 6.55
C SER A 230 12.28 -9.37 6.00
N SER A 231 11.87 -10.21 5.04
CA SER A 231 12.73 -11.26 4.49
C SER A 231 13.79 -10.67 3.58
N VAL A 232 15.06 -10.80 3.99
CA VAL A 232 16.20 -10.37 3.17
C VAL A 232 16.23 -11.13 1.84
N ARG A 233 15.92 -12.44 1.87
CA ARG A 233 15.94 -13.31 0.67
C ARG A 233 14.86 -12.92 -0.35
N ALA A 234 13.65 -12.57 0.11
CA ALA A 234 12.58 -12.11 -0.77
C ALA A 234 12.94 -10.77 -1.46
N ILE A 235 13.49 -9.83 -0.69
CA ILE A 235 13.94 -8.52 -1.21
C ILE A 235 15.11 -8.70 -2.20
N GLU A 236 16.06 -9.59 -1.92
CA GLU A 236 17.16 -9.91 -2.82
C GLU A 236 16.66 -10.52 -4.14
N LEU A 237 15.71 -11.45 -4.08
CA LEU A 237 15.07 -12.02 -5.25
C LEU A 237 14.41 -10.93 -6.09
N GLN A 238 13.64 -10.03 -5.46
CA GLN A 238 13.02 -8.90 -6.14
C GLN A 238 14.03 -8.00 -6.85
N ARG A 239 15.12 -7.63 -6.16
CA ARG A 239 16.20 -6.81 -6.75
C ARG A 239 16.92 -7.52 -7.88
N ARG A 240 17.07 -8.85 -7.82
CA ARG A 240 17.67 -9.63 -8.90
C ARG A 240 16.76 -9.62 -10.14
N ILE A 241 15.48 -9.92 -9.97
CA ILE A 241 14.51 -9.95 -11.05
C ILE A 241 14.35 -8.58 -11.71
N ALA A 242 14.28 -7.50 -10.93
CA ALA A 242 14.20 -6.15 -11.46
C ALA A 242 15.41 -5.82 -12.37
N ARG A 243 16.63 -6.19 -11.95
CA ARG A 243 17.84 -6.01 -12.78
C ARG A 243 17.83 -6.87 -14.05
N GLU A 244 17.32 -8.10 -13.98
CA GLU A 244 17.18 -8.97 -15.14
C GLU A 244 16.15 -8.42 -16.14
N GLN A 245 15.01 -7.93 -15.65
CA GLN A 245 13.99 -7.25 -16.47
C GLN A 245 14.54 -5.99 -17.14
N ASP A 246 15.21 -5.12 -16.38
CA ASP A 246 15.83 -3.90 -16.90
C ASP A 246 16.85 -4.20 -18.01
N LYS A 247 17.64 -5.28 -17.84
CA LYS A 247 18.59 -5.74 -18.85
C LYS A 247 17.88 -6.19 -20.12
N ILE A 248 16.82 -7.01 -19.99
CA ILE A 248 16.05 -7.50 -21.13
C ILE A 248 15.39 -6.35 -21.87
N ASP A 249 14.80 -5.40 -21.16
CA ASP A 249 14.21 -4.21 -21.78
C ASP A 249 15.25 -3.36 -22.49
N THR A 250 16.44 -3.21 -21.90
CA THR A 250 17.55 -2.51 -22.55
C THR A 250 18.00 -3.22 -23.82
N ASP A 251 18.13 -4.55 -23.79
CA ASP A 251 18.48 -5.34 -24.96
C ASP A 251 17.40 -5.26 -26.05
N GLN A 252 16.12 -5.29 -25.68
CA GLN A 252 15.00 -5.16 -26.62
C GLN A 252 14.96 -3.76 -27.25
N ARG A 253 15.17 -2.70 -26.47
CA ARG A 253 15.30 -1.32 -26.98
C ARG A 253 16.45 -1.20 -27.97
N ALA A 254 17.63 -1.70 -27.60
CA ALA A 254 18.82 -1.67 -28.45
C ALA A 254 18.60 -2.42 -29.77
N ARG A 255 17.95 -3.60 -29.73
CA ARG A 255 17.60 -4.36 -30.93
C ARG A 255 16.64 -3.61 -31.84
N LEU A 256 15.56 -3.03 -31.29
CA LEU A 256 14.60 -2.24 -32.08
C LEU A 256 15.27 -1.01 -32.72
N MET A 257 16.14 -0.33 -31.97
CA MET A 257 16.89 0.81 -32.48
C MET A 257 17.83 0.39 -33.63
N ALA A 258 18.58 -0.70 -33.46
CA ALA A 258 19.46 -1.22 -34.49
C ALA A 258 18.69 -1.66 -35.75
N GLN A 259 17.51 -2.28 -35.60
CA GLN A 259 16.64 -2.63 -36.72
C GLN A 259 16.11 -1.39 -37.46
N ALA A 260 15.68 -0.36 -36.73
CA ALA A 260 15.23 0.90 -37.32
C ALA A 260 16.35 1.59 -38.11
N GLN A 261 17.57 1.63 -37.55
CA GLN A 261 18.75 2.17 -38.21
C GLN A 261 19.14 1.35 -39.45
N ALA A 262 19.13 0.01 -39.37
CA ALA A 262 19.42 -0.85 -40.51
C ALA A 262 18.42 -0.65 -41.65
N ALA A 263 17.13 -0.57 -41.36
CA ALA A 263 16.10 -0.27 -42.34
C ALA A 263 16.29 1.10 -42.99
N ALA A 264 16.65 2.12 -42.21
CA ALA A 264 16.97 3.45 -42.73
C ALA A 264 18.20 3.42 -43.65
N ASN A 265 19.26 2.71 -43.27
CA ASN A 265 20.49 2.56 -44.07
C ASN A 265 20.22 1.84 -45.41
N ASN A 266 19.33 0.85 -45.40
CA ASN A 266 18.89 0.13 -46.61
C ASN A 266 17.87 0.93 -47.44
N LYS A 267 17.52 2.16 -47.02
CA LYS A 267 16.51 3.03 -47.65
C LYS A 267 15.09 2.44 -47.63
N GLU A 268 14.81 1.54 -46.70
CA GLU A 268 13.48 0.98 -46.42
C GLU A 268 12.72 1.90 -45.46
N TRP A 269 12.46 3.13 -45.92
CA TRP A 269 11.92 4.21 -45.08
C TRP A 269 10.59 3.88 -44.38
N PRO A 270 9.60 3.22 -45.02
CA PRO A 270 8.36 2.84 -44.34
C PRO A 270 8.60 1.88 -43.16
N THR A 271 9.49 0.89 -43.35
CA THR A 271 9.86 -0.07 -42.30
C THR A 271 10.59 0.62 -41.16
N ALA A 272 11.56 1.49 -41.46
CA ALA A 272 12.29 2.27 -40.47
C ALA A 272 11.34 3.15 -39.64
N LEU A 273 10.38 3.82 -40.30
CA LEU A 273 9.37 4.64 -39.65
C LEU A 273 8.48 3.81 -38.71
N GLY A 274 8.02 2.64 -39.15
CA GLY A 274 7.20 1.75 -38.32
C GLY A 274 7.94 1.26 -37.07
N LEU A 275 9.19 0.82 -37.21
CA LEU A 275 10.04 0.40 -36.09
C LEU A 275 10.31 1.55 -35.11
N ALA A 276 10.58 2.76 -35.63
CA ALA A 276 10.78 3.94 -34.80
C ALA A 276 9.52 4.29 -33.98
N GLN A 277 8.34 4.25 -34.62
CA GLN A 277 7.07 4.46 -33.92
C GLN A 277 6.81 3.39 -32.85
N GLN A 278 7.10 2.13 -33.15
CA GLN A 278 6.96 1.03 -32.19
C GLN A 278 7.87 1.22 -30.97
N LEU A 279 9.14 1.62 -31.17
CA LEU A 279 10.06 1.90 -30.08
C LEU A 279 9.54 3.05 -29.20
N ILE A 280 9.13 4.16 -29.81
CA ILE A 280 8.61 5.33 -29.08
C ILE A 280 7.33 4.99 -28.31
N ALA A 281 6.43 4.19 -28.88
CA ALA A 281 5.20 3.79 -28.23
C ALA A 281 5.45 2.87 -27.04
N ARG A 282 6.36 1.90 -27.18
CA ARG A 282 6.67 0.91 -26.14
C ARG A 282 7.57 1.47 -25.03
N TYR A 283 8.50 2.37 -25.37
CA TYR A 283 9.49 2.92 -24.43
C TYR A 283 9.51 4.45 -24.49
N PRO A 284 8.42 5.13 -24.10
CA PRO A 284 8.26 6.57 -24.32
C PRO A 284 9.24 7.45 -23.54
N ARG A 285 9.91 6.94 -22.51
CA ARG A 285 10.84 7.72 -21.67
C ARG A 285 12.31 7.34 -21.89
N SER A 286 12.62 6.53 -22.90
CA SER A 286 14.00 6.13 -23.17
C SER A 286 14.75 7.19 -23.99
N THR A 287 16.07 7.25 -23.80
CA THR A 287 16.94 8.18 -24.54
C THR A 287 16.95 7.88 -26.04
N GLU A 288 16.79 6.62 -26.43
CA GLU A 288 16.65 6.20 -27.82
C GLU A 288 15.33 6.70 -28.43
N ALA A 289 14.24 6.68 -27.65
CA ALA A 289 12.96 7.24 -28.09
C ALA A 289 13.06 8.76 -28.30
N ASP A 290 13.76 9.48 -27.43
CA ASP A 290 14.00 10.92 -27.60
C ASP A 290 14.84 11.22 -28.85
N ALA A 291 15.89 10.44 -29.09
CA ALA A 291 16.71 10.55 -30.31
C ALA A 291 15.88 10.29 -31.58
N LEU A 292 15.02 9.26 -31.57
CA LEU A 292 14.14 8.96 -32.69
C LEU A 292 13.07 10.03 -32.91
N ARG A 293 12.50 10.59 -31.83
CA ARG A 293 11.53 11.72 -31.93
C ARG A 293 12.11 12.90 -32.70
N ALA A 294 13.37 13.24 -32.45
CA ALA A 294 14.06 14.30 -33.19
C ALA A 294 14.19 13.99 -34.69
N GLN A 295 14.28 12.71 -35.06
CA GLN A 295 14.42 12.25 -36.45
C GLN A 295 13.08 11.91 -37.12
N MET A 296 11.96 11.92 -36.38
CA MET A 296 10.65 11.47 -36.89
C MET A 296 10.15 12.28 -38.08
N ALA A 297 10.38 13.59 -38.11
CA ALA A 297 9.96 14.44 -39.22
C ALA A 297 10.66 14.00 -40.52
N THR A 298 11.98 13.81 -40.47
CA THR A 298 12.78 13.36 -41.60
C THR A 298 12.44 11.94 -42.05
N LEU A 299 12.23 11.01 -41.11
CA LEU A 299 11.82 9.64 -41.45
C LEU A 299 10.44 9.61 -42.14
N ARG A 300 9.49 10.43 -41.69
CA ARG A 300 8.18 10.56 -42.35
C ARG A 300 8.30 11.13 -43.76
N GLU A 301 9.04 12.21 -43.92
CA GLU A 301 9.26 12.83 -45.22
C GLU A 301 9.92 11.85 -46.20
N ASN A 302 10.96 11.13 -45.77
CA ASN A 302 11.62 10.11 -46.60
C ASN A 302 10.69 8.94 -46.96
N ALA A 303 9.85 8.49 -46.01
CA ALA A 303 8.86 7.45 -46.26
C ALA A 303 7.81 7.90 -47.29
N GLU A 304 7.34 9.15 -47.21
CA GLU A 304 6.44 9.73 -48.20
C GLU A 304 7.10 9.87 -49.58
N ILE A 305 8.36 10.34 -49.63
CA ILE A 305 9.12 10.42 -50.90
C ILE A 305 9.22 9.03 -51.52
N TYR A 306 9.57 8.01 -50.72
CA TYR A 306 9.65 6.63 -51.20
C TYR A 306 8.31 6.13 -51.74
N GLN A 307 7.21 6.37 -51.01
CA GLN A 307 5.88 5.99 -51.46
C GLN A 307 5.52 6.65 -52.79
N ARG A 308 5.79 7.96 -52.95
CA ARG A 308 5.58 8.67 -54.22
C ARG A 308 6.40 8.07 -55.36
N GLN A 309 7.66 7.72 -55.11
CA GLN A 309 8.52 7.07 -56.11
C GLN A 309 7.99 5.69 -56.51
N GLN A 310 7.50 4.88 -55.56
CA GLN A 310 6.90 3.58 -55.86
C GLN A 310 5.61 3.69 -56.69
N MET A 311 4.75 4.67 -56.36
CA MET A 311 3.56 4.97 -57.16
C MET A 311 3.95 5.40 -58.58
N GLU A 312 4.96 6.26 -58.72
CA GLU A 312 5.46 6.69 -60.04
C GLU A 312 6.01 5.52 -60.87
N LEU A 313 6.82 4.63 -60.26
CA LEU A 313 7.32 3.43 -60.92
C LEU A 313 6.18 2.51 -61.38
N SER A 314 5.16 2.35 -60.54
CA SER A 314 3.97 1.55 -60.86
C SER A 314 3.16 2.16 -62.01
N ILE A 315 2.95 3.48 -62.02
CA ILE A 315 2.33 4.20 -63.13
C ILE A 315 3.11 3.96 -64.43
N ARG A 316 4.44 4.10 -64.41
CA ARG A 316 5.30 3.86 -65.58
C ARG A 316 5.23 2.40 -66.05
N GLU A 317 5.12 1.44 -65.15
CA GLU A 317 4.93 0.02 -65.48
C GLU A 317 3.58 -0.22 -66.17
N HIS A 318 2.48 0.33 -65.64
CA HIS A 318 1.16 0.22 -66.29
C HIS A 318 1.16 0.85 -67.69
N ILE A 319 1.80 2.01 -67.87
CA ILE A 319 1.97 2.64 -69.19
C ILE A 319 2.73 1.72 -70.15
N ARG A 320 3.83 1.09 -69.69
CA ARG A 320 4.62 0.14 -70.50
C ARG A 320 3.81 -1.10 -70.90
N ARG A 321 2.85 -1.52 -70.09
CA ARG A 321 1.92 -2.62 -70.37
C ARG A 321 0.68 -2.20 -71.17
N HIS A 322 0.60 -0.94 -71.61
CA HIS A 322 -0.58 -0.36 -72.26
C HIS A 322 -1.86 -0.37 -71.40
N ASP A 323 -1.75 -0.54 -70.08
CA ASP A 323 -2.86 -0.44 -69.14
C ASP A 323 -3.07 1.02 -68.70
N TYR A 324 -3.55 1.83 -69.65
CA TYR A 324 -3.70 3.27 -69.45
C TYR A 324 -4.77 3.64 -68.41
N GLN A 325 -5.78 2.79 -68.22
CA GLN A 325 -6.84 3.03 -67.26
C GLN A 325 -6.32 2.95 -65.82
N SER A 326 -5.56 1.90 -65.49
CA SER A 326 -4.94 1.78 -64.16
C SER A 326 -3.89 2.86 -63.93
N ALA A 327 -3.09 3.18 -64.96
CA ALA A 327 -2.11 4.26 -64.89
C ALA A 327 -2.77 5.62 -64.59
N LEU A 328 -3.88 5.95 -65.27
CA LEU A 328 -4.63 7.19 -65.06
C LEU A 328 -5.19 7.26 -63.64
N ARG A 329 -5.82 6.19 -63.16
CA ARG A 329 -6.38 6.14 -61.79
C ARG A 329 -5.30 6.35 -60.73
N MET A 330 -4.16 5.68 -60.88
CA MET A 330 -3.05 5.80 -59.93
C MET A 330 -2.36 7.18 -60.02
N ALA A 331 -2.28 7.78 -61.20
CA ALA A 331 -1.77 9.14 -61.36
C ALA A 331 -2.70 10.18 -60.70
N GLN A 332 -4.02 10.02 -60.84
CA GLN A 332 -5.00 10.86 -60.15
C GLN A 332 -4.89 10.72 -58.63
N ASP A 333 -4.80 9.50 -58.10
CA ASP A 333 -4.61 9.22 -56.66
C ASP A 333 -3.30 9.85 -56.14
N LEU A 334 -2.20 9.79 -56.91
CA LEU A 334 -0.94 10.46 -56.54
C LEU A 334 -1.10 11.97 -56.47
N ILE A 335 -1.74 12.58 -57.47
CA ILE A 335 -1.97 14.04 -57.51
C ILE A 335 -2.91 14.48 -56.38
N GLU A 336 -3.92 13.69 -56.06
CA GLU A 336 -4.87 13.97 -54.98
C GLU A 336 -4.20 13.88 -53.61
N ARG A 337 -3.43 12.81 -53.35
CA ARG A 337 -2.75 12.60 -52.05
C ARG A 337 -1.57 13.55 -51.84
N TYR A 338 -0.85 13.92 -52.91
CA TYR A 338 0.37 14.71 -52.84
C TYR A 338 0.37 15.88 -53.81
N PRO A 339 -0.56 16.84 -53.68
CA PRO A 339 -0.82 17.87 -54.70
C PRO A 339 0.36 18.80 -54.95
N ASN A 340 1.22 19.01 -53.97
CA ASN A 340 2.37 19.92 -54.09
C ASN A 340 3.69 19.19 -54.40
N SER A 341 3.65 17.87 -54.61
CA SER A 341 4.87 17.10 -54.90
C SER A 341 5.38 17.36 -56.32
N PRO A 342 6.72 17.33 -56.55
CA PRO A 342 7.29 17.43 -57.90
C PRO A 342 6.72 16.39 -58.86
N GLN A 343 6.47 15.17 -58.38
CA GLN A 343 5.88 14.07 -59.15
C GLN A 343 4.45 14.40 -59.60
N ALA A 344 3.61 14.92 -58.69
CA ALA A 344 2.25 15.33 -59.04
C ALA A 344 2.25 16.46 -60.08
N ASN A 345 3.14 17.44 -59.94
CA ASN A 345 3.30 18.52 -60.92
C ASN A 345 3.65 17.99 -62.32
N ALA A 346 4.59 17.05 -62.40
CA ALA A 346 4.96 16.40 -63.66
C ALA A 346 3.79 15.59 -64.27
N LEU A 347 3.05 14.85 -63.43
CA LEU A 347 1.92 14.03 -63.87
C LEU A 347 0.73 14.85 -64.36
N ARG A 348 0.45 16.04 -63.80
CA ARG A 348 -0.63 16.91 -64.27
C ARG A 348 -0.54 17.22 -65.78
N GLY A 349 0.66 17.41 -66.30
CA GLY A 349 0.88 17.62 -67.74
C GLY A 349 0.73 16.36 -68.60
N GLN A 350 0.77 15.17 -67.99
CA GLN A 350 0.66 13.88 -68.67
C GLN A 350 -0.75 13.29 -68.59
N VAL A 351 -1.55 13.65 -67.58
CA VAL A 351 -2.91 13.13 -67.35
C VAL A 351 -3.81 13.32 -68.58
N GLY A 352 -3.76 14.48 -69.25
CA GLY A 352 -4.53 14.71 -70.48
C GLY A 352 -4.20 13.69 -71.58
N LYS A 353 -2.91 13.39 -71.77
CA LYS A 353 -2.45 12.40 -72.75
C LYS A 353 -2.87 10.97 -72.37
N LEU A 354 -2.86 10.64 -71.09
CA LEU A 354 -3.34 9.32 -70.61
C LEU A 354 -4.85 9.17 -70.84
N LEU A 355 -5.63 10.23 -70.64
CA LEU A 355 -7.06 10.21 -70.87
C LEU A 355 -7.40 9.99 -72.35
N GLU A 356 -6.71 10.67 -73.26
CA GLU A 356 -6.85 10.44 -74.71
C GLU A 356 -6.57 8.98 -75.08
N ARG A 357 -5.55 8.35 -74.46
CA ARG A 357 -5.20 6.93 -74.71
C ARG A 357 -6.19 5.92 -74.15
N VAL A 358 -7.01 6.32 -73.17
CA VAL A 358 -8.07 5.46 -72.61
C VAL A 358 -9.33 5.53 -73.47
N THR A 359 -9.58 6.65 -74.15
CA THR A 359 -10.78 6.85 -74.98
C THR A 359 -10.62 6.37 -76.42
N THR A 360 -9.38 6.23 -76.91
CA THR A 360 -9.04 5.59 -78.20
C THR A 360 -8.94 4.09 -78.05
#